data_AF-A0A1F4YF88-F1
#
_entry.id   AF-A0A1F4YF88-F1
#
_cell.length_a   1.000
_cell.length_b   1.000
_cell.length_c   1.000
_cell.angle_alpha   90.00
_cell.angle_beta   90.00
_cell.angle_gamma   90.00
#
_symmetry.space_group_name_H-M   'P 1'
#
loop_
_entity.id
_entity.type
_entity.pdbx_description
1 polymer ?
#
loop_
_entity_poly.entity_id
_entity_poly.type
_entity_poly.pdbx_seq_one_letter_code
_entity_poly.pdbx_strand_id
1 'polypeptide(L)'
;MDWRARVRESLMSQREVLEKSLTAARIARDNAPAATESHSDTTKSEQERLVHALEDEIKIINGHIKTLETVEVKCVEHDGMKLLLVPEGMGGRKIGDVMLVSVTSPLGKKLAGERV
;
A
#
# COMPACT_ATOMS: atom_id res chain seq x y z
N MET A 1 -6.91 -16.78 15.24
CA MET A 1 -5.77 -16.14 14.54
C MET A 1 -6.24 -14.74 14.15
N ASP A 2 -5.59 -13.68 14.62
CA ASP A 2 -6.05 -12.31 14.33
C ASP A 2 -5.47 -11.82 13.00
N TRP A 3 -6.26 -11.98 11.94
CA TRP A 3 -5.88 -11.52 10.60
C TRP A 3 -5.81 -10.01 10.48
N ARG A 4 -6.60 -9.28 11.28
CA ARG A 4 -6.58 -7.82 11.30
C ARG A 4 -5.24 -7.33 11.81
N ALA A 5 -4.72 -7.93 12.88
CA ALA A 5 -3.40 -7.63 13.41
C ALA A 5 -2.29 -7.84 12.36
N ARG A 6 -2.29 -8.99 11.66
CA ARG A 6 -1.28 -9.27 10.62
C ARG A 6 -1.33 -8.31 9.43
N VAL A 7 -2.55 -7.94 8.99
CA VAL A 7 -2.71 -6.94 7.90
C VAL A 7 -2.21 -5.58 8.36
N ARG A 8 -2.51 -5.17 9.61
CA ARG A 8 -1.98 -3.93 10.19
C ARG A 8 -0.46 -3.94 10.27
N GLU A 9 0.15 -5.01 10.76
CA GLU A 9 1.61 -5.14 10.83
C GLU A 9 2.25 -5.04 9.44
N SER A 10 1.65 -5.70 8.44
CA SER A 10 2.12 -5.60 7.05
C SER A 10 2.05 -4.17 6.51
N LEU A 11 0.94 -3.45 6.77
CA LEU A 11 0.78 -2.05 6.38
C LEU A 11 1.75 -1.12 7.12
N MET A 12 1.99 -1.35 8.41
CA MET A 12 2.96 -0.57 9.20
C MET A 12 4.40 -0.78 8.71
N SER A 13 4.78 -2.02 8.41
CA SER A 13 6.10 -2.33 7.85
C SER A 13 6.32 -1.62 6.50
N GLN A 14 5.31 -1.62 5.64
CA GLN A 14 5.40 -0.89 4.37
C GLN A 14 5.47 0.62 4.56
N ARG A 15 4.70 1.17 5.51
CA ARG A 15 4.79 2.59 5.84
C ARG A 15 6.21 2.97 6.25
N GLU A 16 6.84 2.16 7.11
CA GLU A 16 8.23 2.42 7.54
C GLU A 16 9.21 2.42 6.36
N VAL A 17 9.06 1.49 5.41
CA VAL A 17 9.87 1.44 4.19
C VAL A 17 9.65 2.69 3.32
N LEU A 18 8.41 3.14 3.17
CA LEU A 18 8.09 4.36 2.43
C LEU A 18 8.61 5.61 3.14
N GLU A 19 8.54 5.69 4.48
CA GLU A 19 9.07 6.80 5.27
C GLU A 19 10.60 6.92 5.11
N LYS A 20 11.31 5.78 5.11
CA LYS A 20 12.74 5.72 4.80
C LYS A 20 13.02 6.18 3.37
N SER A 21 12.23 5.72 2.41
CA SER A 21 12.36 6.09 1.00
C SER A 21 12.08 7.58 0.77
N LEU A 22 11.07 8.14 1.45
CA LEU A 22 10.73 9.56 1.41
C LEU A 22 11.87 10.42 1.98
N THR A 23 12.47 9.99 3.08
CA THR A 23 13.62 10.68 3.67
C THR A 23 14.78 10.72 2.68
N ALA A 24 15.09 9.58 2.03
CA ALA A 24 16.12 9.51 1.01
C ALA A 24 15.80 10.39 -0.21
N ALA A 25 14.55 10.38 -0.69
CA ALA A 25 14.09 11.20 -1.81
C ALA A 25 14.18 12.71 -1.51
N ARG A 26 13.84 13.13 -0.27
CA ARG A 26 14.00 14.53 0.18
C ARG A 26 15.47 14.95 0.20
N ILE A 27 16.36 14.11 0.72
CA ILE A 27 17.81 14.36 0.69
C ILE A 27 18.32 14.45 -0.75
N ALA A 28 17.86 13.57 -1.64
CA ALA A 28 18.25 13.59 -3.05
C ALA A 28 17.76 14.86 -3.76
N ARG A 29 16.51 15.30 -3.50
CA ARG A 29 15.96 16.57 -4.00
C ARG A 29 16.77 17.77 -3.51
N ASP A 30 17.12 17.81 -2.23
CA ASP A 30 17.79 18.95 -1.62
C ASP A 30 19.25 19.07 -2.10
N ASN A 31 19.87 17.94 -2.44
CA ASN A 31 21.20 17.88 -3.05
C ASN A 31 21.19 17.96 -4.59
N ALA A 32 20.01 17.92 -5.23
CA ALA A 32 19.92 18.01 -6.68
C ALA A 32 20.29 19.44 -7.14
N PRO A 33 21.12 19.57 -8.19
CA PRO A 33 21.47 20.89 -8.71
C PRO A 33 20.19 21.63 -9.09
N ALA A 34 20.12 22.91 -8.70
CA ALA A 34 19.09 23.80 -9.23
C ALA A 34 19.32 23.96 -10.73
N ALA A 35 18.25 23.99 -11.52
CA ALA A 35 18.31 24.19 -12.97
C ALA A 35 19.20 25.41 -13.29
N THR A 36 20.45 25.14 -13.66
CA THR A 36 21.46 26.15 -13.96
C THR A 36 21.78 26.02 -15.44
N GLU A 37 21.30 27.00 -16.21
CA GLU A 37 21.56 27.32 -17.63
C GLU A 37 21.45 26.20 -18.69
N SER A 38 21.23 24.94 -18.31
CA SER A 38 20.93 23.84 -19.22
C SER A 38 19.44 23.54 -19.17
N HIS A 39 18.74 23.87 -20.26
CA HIS A 39 17.30 23.65 -20.44
C HIS A 39 16.83 22.18 -20.27
N SER A 40 17.75 21.24 -20.03
CA SER A 40 17.51 19.80 -19.97
C SER A 40 17.72 19.17 -18.59
N ASP A 41 18.17 19.90 -17.57
CA ASP A 41 18.34 19.31 -16.23
C ASP A 41 17.03 19.33 -15.45
N THR A 42 16.26 18.23 -15.56
CA THR A 42 14.98 18.03 -14.86
C THR A 42 15.12 17.33 -13.53
N THR A 43 16.35 17.03 -13.09
CA THR A 43 16.64 16.17 -11.95
C THR A 43 15.90 16.61 -10.69
N LYS A 44 15.91 17.92 -10.39
CA LYS A 44 15.23 18.47 -9.22
C LYS A 44 13.71 18.29 -9.30
N SER A 45 13.11 18.54 -10.46
CA SER A 45 11.66 18.37 -10.67
C SER A 45 11.23 16.90 -10.65
N GLU A 46 12.07 15.99 -11.11
CA GLU A 46 11.82 14.55 -11.02
C GLU A 46 11.87 14.06 -9.56
N GLN A 47 12.83 14.55 -8.78
CA GLN A 47 12.89 14.26 -7.34
C GLN A 47 11.71 14.87 -6.58
N GLU A 48 11.24 16.06 -6.94
CA GLU A 48 10.02 16.65 -6.36
C GLU A 48 8.78 15.79 -6.64
N ARG A 49 8.61 15.30 -7.87
CA ARG A 49 7.51 14.38 -8.21
C ARG A 49 7.59 13.08 -7.41
N LEU A 50 8.79 12.53 -7.23
CA LEU A 50 8.99 11.32 -6.43
C LEU A 50 8.63 11.55 -4.96
N VAL A 51 9.04 12.68 -4.38
CA VAL A 51 8.67 13.06 -3.00
C VAL A 51 7.15 13.12 -2.86
N HIS A 52 6.45 13.80 -3.77
CA HIS A 52 4.98 13.90 -3.73
C HIS A 52 4.30 12.53 -3.87
N ALA A 53 4.76 11.68 -4.79
CA ALA A 53 4.21 10.34 -4.96
C ALA A 53 4.37 9.49 -3.69
N LEU A 54 5.52 9.57 -3.01
CA LEU A 54 5.77 8.87 -1.75
C LEU A 54 4.92 9.40 -0.60
N GLU A 55 4.69 10.71 -0.53
CA GLU A 55 3.79 11.33 0.46
C GLU A 55 2.33 10.88 0.27
N ASP A 56 1.85 10.86 -0.98
CA ASP A 56 0.52 10.39 -1.30
C ASP A 56 0.34 8.89 -0.99
N GLU A 57 1.34 8.06 -1.29
CA GLU A 57 1.30 6.63 -0.96
C GLU A 57 1.25 6.40 0.57
N ILE A 58 2.02 7.17 1.36
CA ILE A 58 1.96 7.12 2.83
C ILE A 58 0.58 7.53 3.33
N LYS A 59 -0.03 8.56 2.72
CA LYS A 59 -1.38 9.01 3.06
C LYS A 59 -2.42 7.93 2.78
N ILE A 60 -2.31 7.23 1.65
CA ILE A 60 -3.15 6.09 1.29
C ILE A 60 -3.02 4.97 2.33
N ILE A 61 -1.79 4.57 2.68
CA ILE A 61 -1.55 3.53 3.70
C ILE A 61 -2.14 3.92 5.07
N ASN A 62 -1.97 5.18 5.49
CA ASN A 62 -2.57 5.65 6.73
C ASN A 62 -4.11 5.63 6.67
N GLY A 63 -4.70 5.94 5.52
CA GLY A 63 -6.13 5.75 5.26
C GLY A 63 -6.54 4.29 5.42
N HIS A 64 -5.78 3.37 4.82
CA HIS A 64 -6.02 1.94 4.94
C HIS A 64 -5.96 1.43 6.39
N ILE A 65 -4.98 1.87 7.17
CA ILE A 65 -4.86 1.50 8.60
C ILE A 65 -6.10 1.94 9.38
N LYS A 66 -6.63 3.15 9.12
CA LYS A 66 -7.86 3.64 9.75
C LYS A 66 -9.09 2.85 9.30
N THR A 67 -9.22 2.52 8.01
CA THR A 67 -10.32 1.70 7.51
C THR A 67 -10.31 0.30 8.13
N LEU A 68 -9.13 -0.25 8.39
CA LEU A 68 -8.99 -1.58 9.01
C LEU A 68 -9.49 -1.60 10.48
N GLU A 69 -9.54 -0.45 11.15
CA GLU A 69 -10.12 -0.34 12.51
C GLU A 69 -11.63 -0.52 12.50
N THR A 70 -12.29 -0.06 11.44
CA THR A 70 -13.75 -0.06 11.31
C THR A 70 -14.29 -1.25 10.55
N VAL A 71 -13.52 -1.86 9.64
CA VAL A 71 -13.98 -2.94 8.76
C VAL A 71 -13.48 -4.30 9.23
N GLU A 72 -14.39 -5.27 9.28
CA GLU A 72 -14.05 -6.67 9.58
C GLU A 72 -13.39 -7.34 8.37
N VAL A 73 -12.34 -8.12 8.62
CA VAL A 73 -11.65 -8.90 7.58
C VAL A 73 -12.11 -10.35 7.66
N LYS A 74 -12.51 -10.93 6.52
CA LYS A 74 -13.03 -12.30 6.45
C LYS A 74 -12.04 -13.22 5.76
N CYS A 75 -11.60 -14.26 6.44
CA CYS A 75 -10.78 -15.31 5.83
C CYS A 75 -11.69 -16.32 5.14
N VAL A 76 -11.39 -16.64 3.89
CA VAL A 76 -12.10 -17.65 3.08
C VAL A 76 -11.07 -18.58 2.43
N GLU A 77 -11.42 -19.84 2.26
CA GLU A 77 -10.60 -20.80 1.52
C GLU A 77 -11.29 -21.10 0.19
N HIS A 78 -10.56 -21.00 -0.92
CA HIS A 78 -11.07 -21.26 -2.26
C HIS A 78 -10.02 -22.04 -3.05
N ASP A 79 -10.39 -23.19 -3.60
CA ASP A 79 -9.48 -24.08 -4.35
C ASP A 79 -8.17 -24.41 -3.59
N GLY A 80 -8.25 -24.62 -2.27
CA GLY A 80 -7.09 -24.91 -1.42
C GLY A 80 -6.18 -23.70 -1.14
N MET A 81 -6.55 -22.50 -1.61
CA MET A 81 -5.84 -21.26 -1.30
C MET A 81 -6.55 -20.49 -0.19
N LYS A 82 -5.77 -20.00 0.77
CA LYS A 82 -6.26 -19.11 1.83
C LYS A 82 -6.30 -17.69 1.31
N LEU A 83 -7.50 -17.11 1.29
CA LEU A 83 -7.75 -15.76 0.84
C LEU A 83 -8.30 -14.95 2.01
N LEU A 84 -7.86 -13.70 2.12
CA LEU A 84 -8.36 -12.76 3.11
C LEU A 84 -9.06 -11.61 2.41
N LEU A 85 -10.36 -11.51 2.63
CA LEU A 85 -11.18 -10.42 2.13
C LEU A 85 -10.86 -9.15 2.92
N VAL A 86 -10.39 -8.15 2.19
CA VAL A 86 -10.00 -6.84 2.71
C VAL A 86 -10.74 -5.72 1.98
N PRO A 87 -10.79 -4.51 2.57
CA PRO A 87 -11.32 -3.33 1.90
C PRO A 87 -10.68 -3.02 0.54
N GLU A 88 -11.27 -2.07 -0.17
CA GLU A 88 -10.71 -1.51 -1.40
C GLU A 88 -9.29 -0.96 -1.19
N GLY A 89 -8.45 -1.08 -2.22
CA GLY A 89 -7.06 -0.58 -2.19
C GLY A 89 -6.06 -1.48 -1.46
N MET A 90 -6.50 -2.51 -0.73
CA MET A 90 -5.62 -3.40 0.05
C MET A 90 -5.39 -4.79 -0.58
N GLY A 91 -6.06 -5.08 -1.70
CA GLY A 91 -5.95 -6.36 -2.40
C GLY A 91 -4.65 -6.52 -3.21
N GLY A 92 -4.43 -7.73 -3.73
CA GLY A 92 -3.31 -8.04 -4.64
C GLY A 92 -1.98 -8.30 -3.93
N ARG A 93 -2.00 -8.43 -2.60
CA ARG A 93 -0.81 -8.63 -1.77
C ARG A 93 -0.85 -9.99 -1.10
N LYS A 94 0.32 -10.52 -0.70
CA LYS A 94 0.42 -11.81 0.01
C LYS A 94 1.05 -11.62 1.38
N ILE A 95 0.44 -12.19 2.41
CA ILE A 95 0.97 -12.25 3.78
C ILE A 95 1.22 -13.72 4.12
N GLY A 96 2.48 -14.17 3.98
CA GLY A 96 2.84 -15.59 4.08
C GLY A 96 2.16 -16.40 2.97
N ASP A 97 1.28 -17.32 3.35
CA ASP A 97 0.50 -18.16 2.42
C ASP A 97 -0.90 -17.62 2.11
N VAL A 98 -1.26 -16.45 2.65
CA VAL A 98 -2.59 -15.87 2.49
C VAL A 98 -2.57 -14.72 1.50
N MET A 99 -3.45 -14.77 0.50
CA MET A 99 -3.61 -13.71 -0.48
C MET A 99 -4.71 -12.74 -0.06
N LEU A 100 -4.39 -11.44 -0.08
CA LEU A 100 -5.31 -10.36 0.19
C LEU A 100 -6.14 -10.08 -1.05
N VAL A 101 -7.45 -10.21 -0.93
CA VAL A 101 -8.40 -10.01 -2.02
C VAL A 101 -9.34 -8.88 -1.61
N SER A 102 -9.42 -7.84 -2.44
CA SER A 102 -10.35 -6.76 -2.15
C SER A 102 -11.79 -7.20 -2.34
N VAL A 103 -12.68 -6.85 -1.41
CA VAL A 103 -14.13 -7.14 -1.49
C VAL A 103 -14.79 -6.56 -2.75
N THR A 104 -14.24 -5.50 -3.35
CA THR A 104 -14.76 -4.90 -4.58
C THR A 104 -14.27 -5.59 -5.85
N SER A 105 -13.21 -6.40 -5.77
CA SER A 105 -12.67 -7.13 -6.92
C SER A 105 -13.64 -8.20 -7.45
N PRO A 106 -13.57 -8.61 -8.73
CA PRO A 106 -14.44 -9.67 -9.26
C PRO A 106 -14.38 -10.96 -8.44
N LEU A 107 -13.17 -11.34 -8.01
CA LEU A 107 -12.94 -12.49 -7.14
C LEU A 107 -13.53 -12.26 -5.74
N GLY A 108 -13.29 -11.09 -5.14
CA GLY A 108 -13.84 -10.75 -3.83
C GLY A 108 -15.36 -10.70 -3.79
N LYS A 109 -16.02 -10.20 -4.85
CA LYS A 109 -17.47 -10.21 -4.99
C LYS A 109 -18.03 -11.63 -5.06
N LYS A 110 -17.37 -12.51 -5.81
CA LYS A 110 -17.74 -13.94 -5.89
C LYS A 110 -17.63 -14.61 -4.52
N LEU A 111 -16.52 -14.40 -3.83
CA LEU A 111 -16.24 -14.96 -2.50
C LEU A 111 -17.08 -14.36 -1.36
N ALA A 112 -17.52 -13.11 -1.50
CA ALA A 112 -18.42 -12.47 -0.54
C ALA A 112 -19.86 -12.97 -0.66
N GLY A 113 -20.26 -13.42 -1.87
CA GLY A 113 -21.57 -14.00 -2.16
C GLY A 113 -21.66 -15.50 -1.91
N GLU A 114 -20.54 -16.23 -1.92
CA GLU A 114 -20.49 -17.62 -1.48
C GLU A 114 -20.73 -17.68 0.04
N ARG A 115 -21.92 -18.12 0.42
CA ARG A 115 -22.22 -18.55 1.79
C ARG A 115 -21.32 -19.74 2.10
N VAL A 116 -20.35 -19.49 2.99
CA VAL A 116 -19.68 -20.55 3.77
C VAL A 116 -20.72 -21.18 4.70
#